data_AF-A0A139IW33-F1
#
_entry.id   AF-A0A139IW33-F1
#
_cell.length_a   1.000
_cell.length_b   1.000
_cell.length_c   1.000
_cell.angle_alpha   90.00
_cell.angle_beta   90.00
_cell.angle_gamma   90.00
#
_symmetry.space_group_name_H-M   'P 1'
#
loop_
_entity.id
_entity.type
_entity.pdbx_description
1 polymer ?
#
loop_
_entity_poly.entity_id
_entity_poly.type
_entity_poly.pdbx_seq_one_letter_code
_entity_poly.pdbx_strand_id
1 'polypeptide(L)'
;MAQQQPPPPPPPPAREVISETAQAEGGPEKGSLSSQMQSQVDKTQNFKHAAQEIASKMNSDPSSITSHDAAYLKSREARATGQAQPPSDSLSADAQRLASANEGAKS
;
A
#
# COMPACT_ATOMS: atom_id res chain seq x y z
N MET A 1 51.58 24.91 -20.77
CA MET A 1 50.65 24.09 -21.57
C MET A 1 49.63 23.51 -20.59
N ALA A 2 48.38 23.96 -20.61
CA ALA A 2 47.36 23.48 -19.69
C ALA A 2 46.90 22.09 -20.14
N GLN A 3 47.01 21.10 -19.25
CA GLN A 3 46.50 19.76 -19.51
C GLN A 3 44.97 19.82 -19.38
N GLN A 4 44.27 19.67 -20.50
CA GLN A 4 42.81 19.56 -20.52
C GLN A 4 42.42 18.18 -20.02
N GLN A 5 41.66 18.10 -18.92
CA GLN A 5 41.03 16.84 -18.49
C GLN A 5 39.94 16.45 -19.50
N PRO A 6 39.82 15.15 -19.85
CA PRO A 6 38.72 14.69 -20.67
C PRO A 6 37.38 14.89 -19.95
N PRO A 7 36.27 15.12 -20.69
CA PRO A 7 34.95 15.26 -20.08
C PRO A 7 34.56 13.98 -19.35
N PRO A 8 33.80 14.07 -18.24
CA PRO A 8 33.33 12.88 -17.53
C PRO A 8 32.41 12.04 -18.44
N PRO A 9 32.42 10.70 -18.30
CA PRO A 9 31.52 9.84 -19.07
C PRO A 9 30.05 10.14 -18.75
N PRO A 10 29.13 9.96 -19.72
CA PRO A 10 27.70 10.15 -19.46
C PRO A 10 27.19 9.15 -18.41
N PRO A 11 26.18 9.52 -17.59
CA PRO A 11 25.61 8.59 -16.64
C PRO A 11 24.93 7.41 -17.36
N PRO A 12 25.04 6.18 -16.84
CA PRO A 12 24.39 5.02 -17.44
C PRO A 12 22.86 5.15 -17.36
N PRO A 13 22.10 4.58 -18.32
CA PRO A 13 20.65 4.63 -18.30
C PRO A 13 20.12 3.92 -17.05
N ALA A 14 19.19 4.58 -16.36
CA ALA A 14 18.52 4.10 -15.15
C ALA A 14 17.75 2.80 -15.42
N ARG A 15 18.40 1.66 -15.24
CA ARG A 15 17.78 0.34 -15.09
C ARG A 15 18.81 -0.61 -14.48
N GLU A 16 18.44 -1.23 -13.37
CA GLU A 16 19.17 -2.29 -12.66
C GLU A 16 20.40 -1.90 -11.84
N VAL A 17 20.18 -1.08 -10.80
CA VAL A 17 21.04 -1.12 -9.60
C VAL A 17 20.16 -1.40 -8.38
N ILE A 18 19.65 -2.62 -8.32
CA ILE A 18 19.20 -3.23 -7.07
C ILE A 18 20.18 -4.34 -6.74
N SER A 19 20.74 -4.29 -5.52
CA SER A 19 21.65 -5.28 -4.94
C SER A 19 23.13 -5.10 -5.30
N GLU A 20 23.83 -4.22 -4.58
CA GLU A 20 25.13 -4.58 -3.94
C GLU A 20 25.81 -3.45 -3.13
N THR A 21 25.26 -2.23 -3.08
CA THR A 21 25.84 -1.14 -2.26
C THR A 21 25.04 -0.74 -1.02
N ALA A 22 23.92 -1.41 -0.71
CA ALA A 22 23.06 -1.08 0.42
C ALA A 22 23.50 -1.67 1.78
N GLN A 23 24.77 -2.07 1.94
CA GLN A 23 25.29 -2.60 3.21
C GLN A 23 26.32 -1.69 3.91
N ALA A 24 26.69 -0.54 3.35
CA ALA A 24 27.74 0.31 3.94
C ALA A 24 27.25 1.59 4.62
N GLU A 25 26.05 2.09 4.31
CA GLU A 25 25.46 3.24 5.02
C GLU A 25 23.98 2.96 5.25
N GLY A 26 23.56 3.08 6.52
CA GLY A 26 22.28 2.59 7.02
C GLY A 26 21.12 2.87 6.07
N GLY A 27 20.31 1.83 5.81
CA GLY A 27 19.04 1.96 5.10
C GLY A 27 18.23 3.16 5.62
N PRO A 28 17.31 3.69 4.80
CA PRO A 28 16.77 5.04 4.96
C PRO A 28 16.44 5.30 6.43
N GLU A 29 17.14 6.26 7.04
CA GLU A 29 17.11 6.47 8.49
C GLU A 29 15.65 6.51 8.96
N LYS A 30 15.31 5.74 10.00
CA LYS A 30 13.95 5.77 10.56
C LYS A 30 13.61 7.22 10.90
N GLY A 31 12.69 7.83 10.15
CA GLY A 31 12.31 9.25 10.29
C GLY A 31 12.69 10.17 9.12
N SER A 32 13.56 9.73 8.19
CA SER A 32 13.87 10.53 6.99
C SER A 32 12.63 10.74 6.11
N LEU A 33 12.60 11.84 5.36
CA LEU A 33 11.53 12.13 4.40
C LEU A 33 11.34 10.98 3.40
N SER A 34 12.42 10.33 2.96
CA SER A 34 12.38 9.17 2.08
C SER A 34 11.69 7.96 2.76
N SER A 35 12.01 7.69 4.04
CA SER A 35 11.36 6.64 4.83
C SER A 35 9.86 6.89 5.01
N GLN A 36 9.47 8.16 5.22
CA GLN A 36 8.07 8.55 5.35
C GLN A 36 7.31 8.40 4.04
N MET A 37 7.91 8.81 2.91
CA MET A 37 7.33 8.62 1.58
C MET A 37 7.16 7.13 1.25
N GLN A 38 8.18 6.30 1.52
CA GLN A 38 8.09 4.86 1.31
C GLN A 38 6.99 4.24 2.16
N SER A 39 6.92 4.59 3.45
CA SER A 39 5.86 4.10 4.33
C SER A 39 4.46 4.46 3.83
N GLN A 40 4.28 5.66 3.26
CA GLN A 40 3.00 6.08 2.70
C GLN A 40 2.65 5.32 1.42
N VAL A 41 3.62 5.08 0.54
CA VAL A 41 3.46 4.24 -0.65
C VAL A 41 3.06 2.83 -0.24
N ASP A 42 3.76 2.25 0.74
CA ASP A 42 3.50 0.91 1.23
C ASP A 42 2.08 0.81 1.78
N LYS A 43 1.63 1.75 2.62
CA LYS A 43 0.23 1.79 3.14
C LYS A 43 -0.79 1.85 2.01
N THR A 44 -0.53 2.63 0.98
CA THR A 44 -1.44 2.78 -0.17
C THR A 44 -1.54 1.49 -0.98
N GLN A 45 -0.41 0.86 -1.29
CA GLN A 45 -0.40 -0.43 -2.00
C GLN A 45 -1.08 -1.51 -1.16
N ASN A 46 -0.76 -1.55 0.13
CA ASN A 46 -1.36 -2.43 1.11
C ASN A 46 -2.90 -2.32 1.18
N PHE A 47 -3.44 -1.11 1.03
CA PHE A 47 -4.88 -0.87 0.90
C PHE A 47 -5.40 -1.34 -0.45
N LYS A 48 -4.74 -0.98 -1.56
CA LYS A 48 -5.15 -1.41 -2.91
C LYS A 48 -5.26 -2.93 -3.04
N HIS A 49 -4.26 -3.67 -2.54
CA HIS A 49 -4.28 -5.13 -2.55
C HIS A 49 -5.48 -5.66 -1.76
N ALA A 50 -5.69 -5.20 -0.53
CA ALA A 50 -6.84 -5.61 0.29
C ALA A 50 -8.17 -5.26 -0.38
N ALA A 51 -8.27 -4.08 -1.00
CA ALA A 51 -9.47 -3.65 -1.72
C ALA A 51 -9.76 -4.55 -2.92
N GLN A 52 -8.74 -4.93 -3.70
CA GLN A 52 -8.90 -5.84 -4.83
C GLN A 52 -9.33 -7.24 -4.39
N GLU A 53 -8.73 -7.78 -3.33
CA GLU A 53 -9.09 -9.09 -2.79
C GLU A 53 -10.55 -9.11 -2.31
N ILE A 54 -10.94 -8.12 -1.49
CA ILE A 54 -12.30 -8.06 -0.96
C ILE A 54 -13.31 -7.73 -2.05
N ALA A 55 -13.04 -6.80 -2.96
CA ALA A 55 -13.95 -6.52 -4.08
C ALA A 55 -14.19 -7.77 -4.93
N SER A 56 -13.13 -8.55 -5.20
CA SER A 56 -13.24 -9.80 -5.94
C SER A 56 -14.09 -10.83 -5.20
N LYS A 57 -13.94 -10.92 -3.87
CA LYS A 57 -14.74 -11.79 -3.01
C LYS A 57 -16.20 -11.34 -2.94
N MET A 58 -16.46 -10.04 -2.81
CA MET A 58 -17.81 -9.47 -2.83
C MET A 58 -18.53 -9.75 -4.15
N ASN A 59 -17.80 -9.73 -5.26
CA ASN A 59 -18.39 -10.00 -6.58
C ASN A 59 -18.61 -11.50 -6.83
N SER A 60 -17.70 -12.36 -6.37
CA SER A 60 -17.74 -13.81 -6.66
C SER A 60 -18.57 -14.60 -5.65
N ASP A 61 -18.46 -14.26 -4.37
CA ASP A 61 -19.14 -14.93 -3.26
C ASP A 61 -19.46 -13.92 -2.14
N PRO A 62 -20.48 -13.06 -2.36
CA PRO A 62 -20.85 -12.02 -1.41
C PRO A 62 -21.22 -12.58 -0.03
N SER A 63 -21.78 -13.79 0.04
CA SER A 63 -22.20 -14.45 1.28
C SER A 63 -21.02 -14.92 2.17
N SER A 64 -19.83 -15.00 1.58
CA SER A 64 -18.59 -15.37 2.28
C SER A 64 -17.88 -14.18 2.92
N ILE A 65 -18.35 -12.96 2.67
CA ILE A 65 -17.80 -11.75 3.29
C ILE A 65 -18.12 -11.75 4.79
N THR A 66 -17.07 -11.58 5.59
CA THR A 66 -17.13 -11.62 7.05
C THR A 66 -16.82 -10.27 7.69
N SER A 67 -17.18 -10.12 8.97
CA SER A 67 -16.80 -8.94 9.76
C SER A 67 -15.28 -8.74 9.84
N HIS A 68 -14.51 -9.83 9.79
CA HIS A 68 -13.05 -9.77 9.75
C HIS A 68 -12.53 -9.17 8.43
N ASP A 69 -13.09 -9.58 7.30
CA ASP A 69 -12.77 -9.02 5.98
C ASP A 69 -13.03 -7.50 5.97
N ALA A 70 -14.21 -7.09 6.44
CA ALA A 70 -14.58 -5.67 6.53
C ALA A 70 -13.65 -4.86 7.46
N ALA A 71 -13.32 -5.40 8.64
CA ALA A 71 -12.42 -4.77 9.59
C ALA A 71 -10.98 -4.64 9.06
N TYR A 72 -10.50 -5.67 8.34
CA TYR A 72 -9.20 -5.67 7.71
C TYR A 72 -9.10 -4.53 6.68
N LEU A 73 -10.06 -4.43 5.76
CA LEU A 73 -10.06 -3.39 4.74
C LEU A 73 -10.20 -1.99 5.33
N LYS A 74 -11.09 -1.79 6.31
CA LYS A 74 -11.24 -0.54 7.04
C LYS A 74 -9.93 -0.06 7.67
N SER A 75 -9.18 -0.96 8.29
CA SER A 75 -7.87 -0.64 8.89
C SER A 75 -6.85 -0.18 7.85
N ARG A 76 -6.84 -0.83 6.67
CA ARG A 76 -5.91 -0.49 5.58
C ARG A 76 -6.28 0.84 4.93
N GLU A 77 -7.57 1.08 4.72
CA GLU A 77 -8.09 2.35 4.21
C GLU A 77 -7.74 3.50 5.16
N ALA A 78 -7.94 3.32 6.47
CA ALA A 78 -7.61 4.33 7.47
C ALA A 78 -6.12 4.67 7.51
N ARG A 79 -5.24 3.68 7.32
CA ARG A 79 -3.79 3.89 7.24
C ARG A 79 -3.38 4.58 5.94
N ALA A 80 -4.03 4.26 4.83
CA ALA A 80 -3.72 4.86 3.53
C ALA A 80 -4.21 6.32 3.43
N THR A 81 -5.41 6.60 3.93
CA THR A 81 -6.06 7.92 3.85
C THR A 81 -5.73 8.83 5.04
N GLY A 82 -5.27 8.26 6.16
CA GLY A 82 -5.14 8.98 7.43
C GLY A 82 -6.47 9.25 8.14
N GLN A 83 -7.59 8.72 7.63
CA GLN A 83 -8.92 8.93 8.20
C GLN A 83 -9.34 7.72 9.05
N ALA A 84 -9.65 7.93 10.33
CA ALA A 84 -10.06 6.85 11.23
C ALA A 84 -11.37 6.16 10.81
N GLN A 85 -12.28 6.93 10.20
CA GLN A 85 -13.54 6.43 9.67
C GLN A 85 -13.52 6.55 8.14
N PRO A 86 -13.72 5.44 7.43
CA PRO A 86 -13.85 5.50 5.99
C PRO A 86 -15.20 6.16 5.60
N PRO A 87 -15.26 6.79 4.41
CA PRO A 87 -16.50 7.33 3.87
C PRO A 87 -17.62 6.29 3.77
N SER A 88 -18.88 6.70 3.86
CA SER A 88 -20.04 5.81 3.75
C SER A 88 -20.20 5.14 2.38
N ASP A 89 -19.63 5.72 1.34
CA ASP A 89 -19.54 5.21 -0.04
C ASP A 89 -18.22 4.47 -0.32
N SER A 90 -17.42 4.18 0.71
CA SER A 90 -16.19 3.42 0.53
C SER A 90 -16.45 1.92 0.43
N LEU A 91 -15.53 1.20 -0.23
CA LEU A 91 -15.57 -0.25 -0.31
C LEU A 91 -15.55 -0.91 1.09
N SER A 92 -14.86 -0.32 2.07
CA SER A 92 -14.88 -0.80 3.46
C SER A 92 -16.28 -0.70 4.06
N ALA A 93 -17.03 0.35 3.76
CA ALA A 93 -18.40 0.53 4.22
C ALA A 93 -19.35 -0.50 3.56
N ASP A 94 -19.20 -0.76 2.26
CA ASP A 94 -19.95 -1.81 1.58
C ASP A 94 -19.63 -3.20 2.13
N ALA A 95 -18.35 -3.52 2.34
CA ALA A 95 -17.92 -4.78 2.93
C ALA A 95 -18.52 -4.98 4.33
N GLN A 96 -18.57 -3.91 5.14
CA GLN A 96 -19.17 -3.95 6.47
C GLN A 96 -20.69 -4.19 6.41
N ARG A 97 -21.40 -3.50 5.50
CA ARG A 97 -22.84 -3.72 5.27
C ARG A 97 -23.13 -5.17 4.90
N LEU A 98 -22.35 -5.72 3.98
CA LEU A 98 -22.51 -7.09 3.49
C LEU A 98 -22.18 -8.12 4.57
N ALA A 99 -21.10 -7.91 5.33
CA ALA A 99 -20.75 -8.76 6.47
C ALA A 99 -21.87 -8.82 7.52
N SER A 100 -22.43 -7.67 7.91
CA SER A 100 -23.54 -7.61 8.87
C SER A 100 -24.80 -8.32 8.35
N ALA A 101 -25.10 -8.20 7.05
CA ALA A 101 -26.21 -8.92 6.43
C ALA A 101 -25.99 -10.45 6.48
N ASN A 102 -24.75 -10.91 6.19
CA ASN A 102 -24.40 -12.33 6.21
C ASN A 102 -24.44 -12.94 7.61
N GLU A 103 -24.09 -12.18 8.66
CA GLU A 103 -24.20 -12.62 10.04
C GLU A 103 -25.66 -12.70 10.51
N GLY A 104 -26.49 -11.71 10.14
CA GLY A 104 -27.92 -11.75 10.41
C GLY A 104 -28.64 -12.91 9.73
N ALA A 105 -28.21 -13.31 8.53
CA ALA A 105 -28.75 -14.47 7.81
C ALA A 105 -28.33 -15.83 8.39
N LYS A 106 -27.29 -15.88 9.23
CA LYS A 106 -26.80 -17.11 9.90
C LYS A 106 -27.39 -17.31 11.30
N SER A 107 -28.18 -16.35 11.78
CA SER A 107 -28.77 -16.32 13.13
C SER A 107 -30.11 -17.03 13.21
#